data_AF-P0DUS9-F1
#
_entry.id   AF-P0DUS9-F1
#
_cell.length_a   1.000
_cell.length_b   1.000
_cell.length_c   1.000
_cell.angle_alpha   90.00
_cell.angle_beta   90.00
_cell.angle_gamma   90.00
#
_symmetry.space_group_name_H-M   'P 1'
#
loop_
_entity.id
_entity.type
_entity.pdbx_description
1 polymer ?
#
loop_
_entity_poly.entity_id
_entity_poly.type
_entity_poly.pdbx_seq_one_letter_code
_entity_poly.pdbx_strand_id
1 'polypeptide(L)' 'MSKVILLCLIFALFACSISALSKNKNCLKLGQKCNFEKKRCCTGLNCYISQNKCLPVKL' A
#
# COMPACT_ATOMS: atom_id res chain seq x y z
N MET A 1 21.77 32.17 -1.52
CA MET A 1 21.63 30.98 -2.40
C MET A 1 21.56 29.65 -1.64
N SER A 2 22.17 29.50 -0.46
CA SER A 2 22.21 28.22 0.28
C SER A 2 20.85 27.67 0.77
N LYS A 3 19.90 28.54 1.17
CA LYS A 3 18.57 28.10 1.70
C LYS A 3 17.72 27.33 0.69
N VAL A 4 17.83 27.61 -0.61
CA VAL A 4 17.01 27.00 -1.66
C VAL A 4 17.40 25.52 -1.86
N ILE A 5 18.70 25.23 -1.85
CA ILE A 5 19.22 23.86 -2.01
C ILE A 5 18.75 22.98 -0.85
N LEU A 6 18.79 23.51 0.38
CA LEU A 6 18.34 22.79 1.56
C LEU A 6 16.84 22.45 1.51
N LEU A 7 15.99 23.39 1.06
CA LEU A 7 14.56 23.14 0.87
C LEU A 7 14.28 22.06 -0.18
N CYS A 8 15.02 22.06 -1.30
CA CYS A 8 14.88 21.03 -2.35
C CYS A 8 15.21 19.63 -1.83
N LEU A 9 16.26 19.47 -1.03
CA LEU A 9 16.63 18.18 -0.44
C LEU A 9 15.55 17.65 0.51
N ILE A 10 14.98 18.52 1.34
CA ILE A 10 13.88 18.14 2.26
C ILE A 10 12.64 17.72 1.45
N PHE A 11 12.28 18.46 0.40
CA PHE A 11 11.13 18.13 -0.45
C PHE A 11 11.32 16.80 -1.18
N ALA A 12 12.53 16.52 -1.67
CA ALA A 12 12.86 15.24 -2.30
C ALA A 12 12.76 14.06 -1.31
N LEU A 13 13.26 14.22 -0.08
CA LEU A 13 13.15 13.21 0.99
C LEU A 13 11.68 12.95 1.34
N PHE A 14 10.88 14.02 1.44
CA PHE A 14 9.45 13.91 1.75
C PHE A 14 8.67 13.22 0.62
N ALA A 15 8.93 13.59 -0.64
CA ALA A 15 8.30 12.96 -1.80
C ALA A 15 8.64 11.46 -1.90
N CYS A 16 9.91 11.08 -1.72
CA CYS A 16 10.31 9.67 -1.68
C CYS A 16 9.60 8.87 -0.58
N SER A 17 9.41 9.49 0.60
CA SER A 17 8.75 8.84 1.73
C SER A 17 7.26 8.55 1.45
N ILE A 18 6.57 9.44 0.75
CA ILE A 18 5.15 9.26 0.41
C ILE A 18 4.96 8.12 -0.61
N SER A 19 5.84 8.01 -1.61
CA SER A 19 5.75 6.96 -2.63
C SER A 19 5.89 5.55 -2.07
N ALA A 20 6.72 5.36 -1.05
CA ALA A 20 6.89 4.06 -0.40
C ALA A 20 5.66 3.66 0.44
N LEU A 21 5.05 4.62 1.14
CA LEU A 21 3.93 4.35 2.04
C LEU A 21 2.61 4.07 1.29
N SER A 22 2.43 4.67 0.10
CA SER A 22 1.19 4.55 -0.68
C SER A 22 0.88 3.11 -1.11
N LYS A 23 1.90 2.27 -1.36
CA LYS A 23 1.70 0.88 -1.77
C LYS A 23 1.06 0.01 -0.67
N ASN A 24 1.24 0.34 0.61
CA ASN A 24 0.74 -0.50 1.70
C ASN A 24 -0.62 -0.05 2.25
N LYS A 25 -0.92 1.27 2.29
CA LYS A 25 -2.18 1.75 2.91
C LYS A 25 -3.46 1.30 2.18
N ASN A 26 -3.37 0.95 0.90
CA ASN A 26 -4.51 0.48 0.11
C ASN A 26 -4.71 -1.03 0.12
N CYS A 27 -4.06 -1.75 1.03
CA CYS A 27 -4.28 -3.17 1.17
C CYS A 27 -5.58 -3.45 1.96
N LEU A 28 -6.31 -4.49 1.53
CA LEU A 28 -7.55 -4.90 2.17
C LEU A 28 -7.27 -5.75 3.41
N LYS A 29 -7.95 -5.42 4.51
CA LYS A 29 -7.90 -6.18 5.77
C LYS A 29 -8.67 -7.50 5.66
N LEU A 30 -8.48 -8.36 6.66
CA LEU A 30 -9.19 -9.64 6.79
C LEU A 30 -10.71 -9.44 6.67
N GLY A 31 -11.37 -10.29 5.87
CA GLY A 31 -12.82 -10.27 5.65
C GLY A 31 -13.31 -9.18 4.69
N GLN A 32 -12.46 -8.23 4.27
CA GLN A 32 -12.88 -7.21 3.31
C GLN A 32 -13.03 -7.76 1.90
N LYS A 33 -13.99 -7.19 1.15
CA LYS A 33 -14.22 -7.56 -0.25
C LYS A 33 -13.02 -7.18 -1.10
N CYS A 34 -12.47 -8.18 -1.79
CA CYS A 34 -11.36 -8.03 -2.72
C CYS A 34 -11.80 -8.32 -4.15
N ASN A 35 -11.10 -7.68 -5.08
CA ASN A 35 -11.27 -7.90 -6.50
C ASN A 35 -9.87 -7.97 -7.11
N PHE A 36 -9.55 -9.06 -7.80
CA PHE A 36 -8.26 -9.31 -8.45
C PHE A 36 -7.82 -8.15 -9.36
N GLU A 37 -8.77 -7.42 -9.94
CA GLU A 37 -8.47 -6.29 -10.81
C GLU A 37 -8.12 -4.98 -10.08
N LYS A 38 -8.67 -4.73 -8.89
CA LYS A 38 -8.68 -3.37 -8.30
C LYS A 38 -7.99 -3.22 -6.96
N LYS A 39 -8.02 -4.24 -6.09
CA LYS A 39 -7.51 -4.10 -4.71
C LYS A 39 -6.85 -5.38 -4.23
N ARG A 40 -5.59 -5.28 -3.81
CA ARG A 40 -4.84 -6.39 -3.22
C ARG A 40 -5.10 -6.49 -1.71
N CYS A 41 -5.07 -7.70 -1.18
CA CYS A 41 -5.11 -7.95 0.26
C CYS A 41 -3.79 -7.55 0.93
N CYS A 42 -3.82 -7.26 2.22
CA CYS A 42 -2.60 -7.04 3.01
C CYS A 42 -1.74 -8.30 3.07
N THR A 43 -0.45 -8.12 3.35
CA THR A 43 0.50 -9.23 3.52
C THR A 43 -0.05 -10.28 4.49
N GLY A 44 0.02 -11.56 4.12
CA GLY A 44 -0.52 -12.69 4.90
C GLY A 44 -1.98 -13.03 4.62
N LEU A 45 -2.68 -12.21 3.82
CA LEU A 45 -4.05 -12.46 3.37
C LEU A 45 -4.06 -12.70 1.86
N ASN A 46 -4.92 -13.60 1.41
CA ASN A 46 -5.13 -13.87 0.00
C ASN A 46 -6.57 -13.57 -0.41
N CYS A 47 -6.77 -13.14 -1.66
CA CYS A 47 -8.10 -12.90 -2.19
C CYS A 47 -8.70 -14.22 -2.68
N TYR A 48 -9.69 -14.75 -1.97
CA TYR A 48 -10.37 -15.98 -2.40
C TYR A 48 -11.48 -15.63 -3.38
N ILE A 49 -11.33 -16.04 -4.65
CA ILE A 49 -12.31 -15.77 -5.72
C ILE A 49 -13.71 -16.28 -5.34
N SER A 50 -13.78 -17.43 -4.68
CA SER A 50 -15.05 -18.03 -4.25
C SER A 50 -15.89 -17.14 -3.33
N GLN A 51 -15.26 -16.29 -2.51
CA GLN A 51 -15.98 -15.39 -1.60
C GLN A 51 -15.77 -13.91 -1.92
N ASN A 52 -14.91 -13.59 -2.90
CA ASN A 52 -14.39 -12.26 -3.16
C ASN A 52 -13.92 -11.56 -1.88
N LYS A 53 -13.26 -12.28 -0.98
CA LYS A 53 -12.82 -11.77 0.33
C LYS A 53 -11.36 -12.08 0.61
N CYS A 54 -10.70 -11.16 1.33
CA CYS A 54 -9.38 -11.40 1.88
C CYS A 54 -9.48 -12.33 3.08
N LEU A 55 -8.93 -13.53 2.97
CA LEU A 55 -8.89 -14.51 4.07
C LEU A 55 -7.43 -14.90 4.32
N PRO A 56 -7.08 -15.41 5.52
CA PRO A 56 -5.72 -15.85 5.78
C PRO A 56 -5.45 -17.09 4.92
N VAL A 57 -4.22 -17.20 4.43
CA VAL A 57 -3.79 -18.43 3.77
C VAL A 57 -3.76 -19.52 4.84
N LYS A 58 -4.80 -20.35 4.87
CA LYS A 58 -4.83 -21.54 5.70
C LYS A 58 -3.91 -22.55 4.99
N LEU A 59 -2.69 -22.70 5.50
CA LEU A 59 -1.80 -23.79 5.11
C LEU A 59 -2.47 -25.13 5.46
#